data_AF-A0A653CA42-F1
#
_entry.id   AF-A0A653CA42-F1
#
_cell.length_a   1.000
_cell.length_b   1.000
_cell.length_c   1.000
_cell.angle_alpha   90.00
_cell.angle_beta   90.00
_cell.angle_gamma   90.00
#
_symmetry.space_group_name_H-M   'P 1'
#
loop_
_entity.id
_entity.type
_entity.pdbx_description
1 polymer ?
#
loop_
_entity_poly.entity_id
_entity_poly.type
_entity_poly.pdbx_seq_one_letter_code
_entity_poly.pdbx_strand_id
1 'polypeptide(L)'
;MLVYSFIFTVMFSDISIFVLGQGADGGPRLPLIVNGNNVYYFGLIYQGTVAQAESYCRSLNMDLLSIETPEEDAFIEQTLLNMRK
;
A
#
# COMPACT_ATOMS: atom_id res chain seq x y z
N MET A 1 -18.14 -18.81 29.10
CA MET A 1 -19.08 -17.91 28.38
C MET A 1 -18.23 -16.87 27.66
N LEU A 2 -17.62 -17.24 26.53
CA LEU A 2 -18.14 -17.08 25.16
C LEU A 2 -18.13 -15.61 24.66
N VAL A 3 -16.94 -15.04 24.45
CA VAL A 3 -16.77 -13.82 23.63
C VAL A 3 -15.66 -13.96 22.57
N TYR A 4 -14.78 -14.98 22.67
CA TYR A 4 -13.69 -15.22 21.70
C TYR A 4 -14.12 -15.93 20.40
N SER A 5 -15.40 -16.29 20.25
CA SER A 5 -15.86 -17.15 19.15
C SER A 5 -16.32 -16.41 17.89
N PHE A 6 -16.37 -15.07 17.87
CA PHE A 6 -17.03 -14.35 16.78
C PHE A 6 -16.10 -13.67 15.75
N ILE A 7 -14.84 -13.39 16.08
CA ILE A 7 -13.95 -12.65 15.16
C ILE A 7 -13.12 -13.60 14.27
N PHE A 8 -13.14 -14.91 14.53
CA PHE A 8 -12.38 -15.91 13.77
C PHE A 8 -13.04 -16.34 12.44
N THR A 9 -14.27 -15.88 12.15
CA THR A 9 -15.11 -16.40 11.05
C THR A 9 -15.13 -15.55 9.78
N VAL A 10 -14.10 -14.75 9.52
CA VAL A 10 -13.91 -14.14 8.18
C VAL A 10 -12.51 -14.42 7.65
N MET A 11 -12.09 -15.69 7.75
CA MET A 11 -11.25 -16.33 6.75
C MET A 11 -12.10 -16.44 5.47
N PHE A 12 -11.97 -15.49 4.55
CA PHE A 12 -12.39 -15.70 3.16
C PHE A 12 -11.16 -16.08 2.34
N SER A 13 -11.17 -17.35 1.96
CA SER A 13 -10.28 -17.99 1.00
C SER A 13 -10.29 -17.27 -0.35
N ASP A 14 -9.11 -17.19 -0.97
CA ASP A 14 -8.87 -16.87 -2.37
C ASP A 14 -9.43 -15.54 -2.89
N ILE A 15 -8.86 -14.44 -2.40
CA ILE A 15 -8.91 -13.16 -3.09
C ILE A 15 -7.46 -12.74 -3.29
N SER A 16 -7.03 -12.55 -4.54
CA SER A 16 -5.87 -11.71 -4.83
C SER A 16 -6.14 -10.35 -4.19
N ILE A 17 -5.59 -10.12 -2.99
CA ILE A 17 -5.95 -8.99 -2.16
C ILE A 17 -5.33 -7.74 -2.79
N PHE A 18 -6.08 -7.07 -3.66
CA PHE A 18 -6.00 -5.62 -3.75
C PHE A 18 -6.50 -5.10 -2.40
N VAL A 19 -5.56 -4.83 -1.48
CA VAL A 19 -5.87 -4.13 -0.25
C VAL A 19 -6.24 -2.71 -0.67
N LEU A 20 -7.53 -2.45 -0.89
CA LEU A 20 -8.03 -1.09 -0.83
C LEU A 20 -7.90 -0.66 0.63
N GLY A 21 -6.71 -0.22 1.02
CA GLY A 21 -6.45 0.34 2.33
C GLY A 21 -7.24 1.63 2.44
N GLN A 22 -8.44 1.53 3.02
CA GLN A 22 -9.16 2.70 3.49
C GLN A 22 -8.51 3.08 4.82
N GLY A 23 -7.82 4.23 4.85
CA GLY A 23 -7.68 4.95 6.11
C GLY A 23 -9.08 5.11 6.69
N ALA A 24 -9.25 4.88 7.99
CA ALA A 24 -10.55 4.77 8.67
C ALA A 24 -11.48 6.01 8.56
N ASP A 25 -11.05 7.05 7.82
CA ASP A 25 -11.62 8.39 7.78
C ASP A 25 -12.30 8.74 6.45
N GLY A 26 -12.56 7.77 5.56
CA GLY A 26 -13.22 8.02 4.27
C GLY A 26 -12.33 8.69 3.22
N GLY A 27 -11.01 8.51 3.33
CA GLY A 27 -10.01 9.01 2.37
C GLY A 27 -10.13 8.39 0.97
N PRO A 28 -9.40 8.94 -0.03
CA PRO A 28 -9.44 8.44 -1.39
C PRO A 28 -9.02 6.97 -1.44
N ARG A 29 -9.72 6.17 -2.26
CA ARG A 29 -9.34 4.77 -2.53
C ARG A 29 -8.08 4.76 -3.38
N LEU A 30 -6.97 4.40 -2.77
CA LEU A 30 -5.68 4.29 -3.45
C LEU A 30 -5.41 2.83 -3.84
N PRO A 31 -4.90 2.56 -5.06
CA PRO A 31 -4.40 1.24 -5.41
C PRO A 31 -3.10 0.98 -4.62
N LEU A 32 -3.20 0.14 -3.60
CA LEU A 32 -2.06 -0.26 -2.78
C LEU A 32 -1.56 -1.64 -3.20
N ILE A 33 -0.24 -1.83 -3.14
CA ILE A 33 0.42 -3.10 -3.42
C ILE A 33 1.12 -3.55 -2.14
N VAL A 34 0.94 -4.81 -1.77
CA VAL A 34 1.52 -5.40 -0.56
C VAL A 34 2.73 -6.24 -0.94
N ASN A 35 3.85 -6.06 -0.25
CA ASN A 35 5.00 -6.94 -0.34
C ASN A 35 5.55 -7.23 1.07
N GLY A 36 5.39 -8.47 1.52
CA GLY A 36 5.72 -8.87 2.89
C GLY A 36 4.88 -8.10 3.91
N ASN A 37 5.55 -7.31 4.75
CA ASN A 37 4.92 -6.52 5.81
C ASN A 37 4.74 -5.04 5.44
N ASN A 38 5.16 -4.65 4.24
CA ASN A 38 5.14 -3.28 3.75
C ASN A 38 4.01 -3.09 2.73
N VAL A 39 3.40 -1.90 2.74
CA VAL A 39 2.32 -1.52 1.84
C VAL A 39 2.75 -0.30 1.04
N TYR A 40 2.70 -0.41 -0.29
CA TYR A 40 3.24 0.57 -1.21
C TYR A 40 2.11 1.25 -2.00
N TYR A 41 2.24 2.55 -2.19
CA TYR A 41 1.39 3.34 -3.06
C TYR A 41 2.22 3.96 -4.18
N PHE A 42 1.79 3.75 -5.43
CA PHE A 42 2.47 4.31 -6.61
C PHE A 42 1.65 5.46 -7.19
N GLY A 43 2.06 6.69 -6.86
CA GLY A 43 1.44 7.92 -7.36
C GLY A 43 1.83 8.23 -8.81
N LEU A 44 1.33 7.48 -9.79
CA LEU A 44 1.66 7.67 -11.21
C LEU A 44 1.13 8.98 -11.83
N ILE A 45 0.16 9.61 -11.18
CA ILE A 45 -0.55 10.80 -11.69
C ILE A 45 0.03 12.10 -11.09
N TYR A 46 0.71 12.00 -9.94
CA TYR A 46 1.21 13.16 -9.22
C TYR A 46 2.68 13.42 -9.58
N GLN A 47 2.97 14.61 -10.09
CA GLN A 47 4.32 15.11 -10.31
C GLN A 47 4.52 16.35 -9.46
N GLY A 48 5.58 16.37 -8.67
CA GLY A 48 5.91 17.47 -7.76
C GLY A 48 7.37 17.40 -7.34
N THR A 49 7.78 18.34 -6.49
CA THR A 49 9.10 18.27 -5.86
C THR A 49 9.13 17.15 -4.81
N VAL A 50 10.34 16.74 -4.40
CA VAL A 50 10.51 15.73 -3.34
C VAL A 50 9.76 16.14 -2.06
N ALA A 51 9.85 17.40 -1.65
CA ALA A 51 9.15 17.92 -0.47
C ALA A 51 7.62 17.85 -0.60
N GLN A 52 7.09 18.09 -1.80
CA GLN A 52 5.66 17.97 -2.07
C GLN A 52 5.21 16.51 -2.04
N ALA A 53 6.00 15.60 -2.62
CA ALA A 53 5.72 14.16 -2.57
C ALA A 53 5.74 13.64 -1.13
N GLU A 54 6.72 14.04 -0.32
CA GLU A 54 6.79 13.68 1.09
C GLU A 54 5.58 14.19 1.88
N SER A 55 5.21 15.47 1.71
CA SER A 55 4.02 16.04 2.35
C SER A 55 2.73 15.32 1.93
N TYR A 56 2.65 14.88 0.67
CA TYR A 56 1.51 14.14 0.16
C TYR A 56 1.42 12.73 0.77
N CYS A 57 2.53 11.98 0.82
CA CYS A 57 2.56 10.67 1.48
C CYS A 57 2.11 10.79 2.94
N ARG A 58 2.65 11.77 3.68
CA ARG A 58 2.30 11.99 5.09
C ARG A 58 0.82 12.33 5.28
N SER A 59 0.21 13.06 4.34
CA SER A 59 -1.24 13.33 4.37
C SER A 59 -2.10 12.07 4.26
N LEU A 60 -1.54 10.97 3.75
CA LEU A 60 -2.16 9.66 3.63
C LEU A 60 -1.79 8.71 4.77
N ASN A 61 -1.14 9.21 5.83
CA ASN A 61 -0.52 8.41 6.90
C ASN A 61 0.50 7.38 6.37
N MET A 62 1.21 7.73 5.30
CA MET A 62 2.30 6.95 4.73
C MET A 62 3.57 7.79 4.70
N ASP A 63 4.72 7.15 4.52
CA ASP A 63 5.99 7.85 4.31
C ASP A 63 6.42 7.78 2.84
N LEU A 64 7.31 8.69 2.44
CA LEU A 64 7.94 8.62 1.13
C LEU A 64 8.80 7.36 1.04
N LEU A 65 8.74 6.66 -0.10
CA LEU A 65 9.47 5.41 -0.30
C LEU A 65 10.96 5.56 0.06
N SER A 66 11.43 4.65 0.92
CA SER A 66 12.83 4.48 1.31
C SER A 66 13.20 3.03 1.03
N ILE A 67 14.19 2.81 0.16
CA ILE A 67 14.60 1.46 -0.24
C ILE A 67 15.74 1.01 0.67
N GLU A 68 15.52 -0.05 1.44
CA GLU A 68 16.48 -0.54 2.42
C GLU A 68 17.21 -1.81 1.97
N THR A 69 16.62 -2.59 1.05
CA THR A 69 17.21 -3.86 0.60
C THR A 69 17.24 -4.01 -0.92
N PRO A 70 18.19 -4.79 -1.47
CA PRO A 70 18.23 -5.07 -2.91
C PRO A 70 17.00 -5.84 -3.41
N GLU A 71 16.39 -6.66 -2.56
CA GLU A 71 15.17 -7.39 -2.90
C GLU A 71 13.96 -6.46 -3.03
N GLU A 72 13.89 -5.43 -2.17
CA GLU A 72 12.89 -4.38 -2.25
C GLU A 72 13.08 -3.57 -3.54
N ASP A 73 14.32 -3.15 -3.84
CA ASP A 73 14.65 -2.42 -5.06
C ASP A 73 14.18 -3.17 -6.32
N ALA A 74 14.53 -4.46 -6.43
CA ALA A 74 14.13 -5.30 -7.55
C ALA A 74 12.60 -5.44 -7.68
N PHE A 75 11.89 -5.52 -6.55
CA PHE A 75 10.43 -5.57 -6.53
C PHE A 75 9.81 -4.24 -7.02
N ILE A 76 10.32 -3.11 -6.55
CA ILE A 76 9.85 -1.78 -6.96
C ILE A 76 10.10 -1.56 -8.45
N GLU A 77 11.30 -1.86 -8.94
CA GLU A 77 11.64 -1.73 -10.36
C GLU A 77 10.72 -2.59 -11.24
N GLN A 78 10.54 -3.88 -10.91
CA GLN A 78 9.68 -4.78 -11.66
C GLN A 78 8.22 -4.29 -11.68
N THR A 79 7.74 -3.76 -10.55
CA THR A 79 6.40 -3.21 -10.41
C THR A 79 6.22 -1.97 -11.29
N LEU A 80 7.18 -1.04 -11.28
CA LEU A 80 7.17 0.15 -12.14
C LEU A 80 7.19 -0.20 -13.64
N LEU A 81 7.94 -1.23 -14.04
CA LEU A 81 7.96 -1.72 -15.42
C LEU A 81 6.61 -2.32 -15.85
N ASN A 82 5.96 -3.08 -14.96
CA ASN A 82 4.66 -3.68 -15.23
C ASN A 82 3.55 -2.62 -15.37
N MET A 83 3.64 -1.50 -14.64
CA MET A 83 2.67 -0.41 -14.73
C MET A 83 2.85 0.50 -15.96
N ARG A 84 3.98 0.42 -16.66
CA ARG A 84 4.25 1.22 -17.87
C ARG A 84 3.69 0.57 -19.15
N LYS A 85 3.41 -0.74 -19.15
CA LYS A 85 2.84 -1.46 -20.29
C LYS A 85 1.34 -1.20 -20.45
#